data_AF-A0A7T4EHD7-F1
#
_entry.id   AF-A0A7T4EHD7-F1
#
_cell.length_a   1.000
_cell.length_b   1.000
_cell.length_c   1.000
_cell.angle_alpha   90.00
_cell.angle_beta   90.00
_cell.angle_gamma   90.00
#
_symmetry.space_group_name_H-M   'P 1'
#
loop_
_entity.id
_entity.type
_entity.pdbx_description
1 polymer ?
#
loop_
_entity_poly.entity_id
_entity_poly.type
_entity_poly.pdbx_seq_one_letter_code
_entity_poly.pdbx_strand_id
1 'polypeptide(L)'
;MTQKEFAQRLGCSQPALSAAENGRKQIAELIEKAVFAFKVPPSYFEAPPSPYGSDSLNFRTKRISAKVRRAFSSTFYEAERAMLSAPAKVPVVNLADENLPNRAYSLPLSVIETVAAQARNQLGVSPTGPVFNVTHAIEKAGHRVCTLTNDFVDISDIDGASSPEFNHDGLGLIATTEKHDGGRVRFTRAHELGHLVMHSTFRPSDEKAREDEADFFAGAFLFPEEDAKEMLSESLTLEGYARIKSQYAVSIAALIHRGRDLGITSAERYHSLMIQLSSRGWRINEPVEVPVERATTINAISLRKESTTQGDLAALPTLF
;
A
#
# COMPACT_ATOMS: atom_id res chain seq x y z
N MET A 1 16.35 6.45 -13.46
CA MET A 1 17.42 7.10 -14.25
C MET A 1 18.74 6.35 -14.07
N THR A 2 19.60 6.30 -15.08
CA THR A 2 20.94 5.70 -14.99
C THR A 2 21.94 6.67 -14.33
N GLN A 3 23.06 6.16 -13.81
CA GLN A 3 24.13 7.00 -13.23
C GLN A 3 24.69 8.00 -14.25
N LYS A 4 24.77 7.59 -15.53
CA LYS A 4 25.20 8.46 -16.63
C LYS A 4 24.24 9.63 -16.86
N GLU A 5 22.93 9.35 -16.90
CA GLU A 5 21.89 10.39 -17.04
C GLU A 5 21.86 11.33 -15.82
N PHE A 6 22.06 10.80 -14.61
CA PHE A 6 22.15 11.61 -13.38
C PHE A 6 23.37 12.53 -13.42
N ALA A 7 24.56 12.00 -13.79
CA ALA A 7 25.77 12.80 -13.94
C ALA A 7 25.61 13.92 -14.98
N GLN A 8 24.98 13.62 -16.12
CA GLN A 8 24.70 14.60 -17.17
C GLN A 8 23.79 15.72 -16.66
N ARG A 9 22.74 15.40 -15.89
CA ARG A 9 21.84 16.40 -15.28
C ARG A 9 22.54 17.26 -14.22
N LEU A 10 23.51 16.72 -13.51
CA LEU A 10 24.33 17.45 -12.55
C LEU A 10 25.50 18.22 -13.18
N GLY A 11 25.70 18.11 -14.50
CA GLY A 11 26.83 18.72 -15.18
C GLY A 11 28.18 18.19 -14.70
N CYS A 12 28.25 16.92 -14.28
CA CYS A 12 29.48 16.26 -13.85
C CYS A 12 29.76 14.99 -14.68
N SER A 13 30.99 14.47 -14.58
CA SER A 13 31.34 13.22 -15.26
C SER A 13 30.85 12.02 -14.43
N GLN A 14 30.46 10.94 -15.11
CA GLN A 14 30.07 9.70 -14.45
C GLN A 14 31.15 9.17 -13.48
N PRO A 15 32.47 9.20 -13.80
CA PRO A 15 33.50 8.82 -12.84
C PRO A 15 33.57 9.75 -11.62
N ALA A 16 33.36 11.05 -11.79
CA ALA A 16 33.37 11.99 -10.67
C ALA A 16 32.18 11.76 -9.72
N LEU A 17 31.01 11.45 -10.28
CA LEU A 17 29.85 11.04 -9.51
C LEU A 17 30.11 9.73 -8.77
N SER A 18 30.59 8.69 -9.46
CA SER A 18 30.91 7.41 -8.83
C SER A 18 31.97 7.55 -7.73
N ALA A 19 32.97 8.41 -7.91
CA ALA A 19 33.95 8.70 -6.85
C ALA A 19 33.30 9.37 -5.63
N ALA A 20 32.32 10.27 -5.84
CA ALA A 20 31.56 10.90 -4.77
C ALA A 20 30.69 9.87 -4.01
N GLU A 21 29.98 8.99 -4.73
CA GLU A 21 29.17 7.90 -4.15
C GLU A 21 29.98 6.97 -3.24
N ASN A 22 31.22 6.66 -3.65
CA ASN A 22 32.14 5.82 -2.91
C ASN A 22 32.94 6.58 -1.82
N GLY A 23 32.57 7.83 -1.50
CA GLY A 23 33.21 8.64 -0.46
C GLY A 23 34.62 9.13 -0.81
N ARG A 24 35.05 9.06 -2.08
CA ARG A 24 36.40 9.43 -2.55
C ARG A 24 36.50 10.87 -3.02
N LYS A 25 35.40 11.62 -3.06
CA LYS A 25 35.35 13.03 -3.48
C LYS A 25 34.31 13.81 -2.66
N GLN A 26 34.54 15.09 -2.42
CA GLN A 26 33.56 15.97 -1.76
C GLN A 26 32.24 15.99 -2.54
N ILE A 27 31.14 15.80 -1.82
CA ILE A 27 29.78 15.67 -2.38
C ILE A 27 28.99 16.99 -2.27
N ALA A 28 29.44 17.98 -1.48
CA ALA A 28 28.67 19.21 -1.19
C ALA A 28 28.19 19.95 -2.47
N GLU A 29 29.08 20.22 -3.42
CA GLU A 29 28.72 20.89 -4.68
C GLU A 29 27.77 20.03 -5.55
N LEU A 30 27.90 18.70 -5.48
CA LEU A 30 27.00 17.77 -6.19
C LEU A 30 25.63 17.71 -5.51
N ILE A 31 25.57 17.79 -4.18
CA ILE A 31 24.32 17.84 -3.41
C ILE A 31 23.58 19.13 -3.73
N GLU A 32 24.24 20.30 -3.73
CA GLU A 32 23.58 21.56 -4.10
C GLU A 32 23.01 21.52 -5.52
N LYS A 33 23.79 21.02 -6.48
CA LYS A 33 23.33 20.82 -7.86
C LYS A 33 22.16 19.84 -7.92
N ALA A 34 22.17 18.78 -7.10
CA ALA A 34 21.12 17.78 -7.07
C ALA A 34 19.84 18.31 -6.39
N VAL A 35 19.96 19.04 -5.29
CA VAL A 35 18.86 19.77 -4.64
C VAL A 35 18.22 20.71 -5.65
N PHE A 36 18.99 21.48 -6.43
CA PHE A 36 18.43 22.36 -7.44
C PHE A 36 17.82 21.61 -8.64
N ALA A 37 18.57 20.67 -9.23
CA ALA A 37 18.16 19.94 -10.44
C ALA A 37 16.99 18.99 -10.19
N PHE A 38 16.89 18.41 -8.99
CA PHE A 38 15.90 17.43 -8.58
C PHE A 38 14.90 17.95 -7.53
N LYS A 39 14.99 19.22 -7.11
CA LYS A 39 14.11 19.91 -6.12
C LYS A 39 13.67 18.99 -4.98
N VAL A 40 14.62 18.21 -4.48
CA VAL A 40 14.49 17.42 -3.25
C VAL A 40 15.10 18.24 -2.11
N PRO A 41 14.61 18.12 -0.86
CA PRO A 41 15.21 18.81 0.27
C PRO A 41 16.65 18.34 0.51
N PRO A 42 17.56 19.16 1.07
CA PRO A 42 18.92 18.73 1.43
C PRO A 42 18.93 17.49 2.34
N SER A 43 17.96 17.39 3.25
CA SER A 43 17.77 16.23 4.15
C SER A 43 17.58 14.90 3.42
N TYR A 44 17.22 14.91 2.13
CA TYR A 44 17.20 13.71 1.29
C TYR A 44 18.59 13.06 1.16
N PHE A 45 19.65 13.88 1.07
CA PHE A 45 21.03 13.41 0.91
C PHE A 45 21.71 13.08 2.23
N GLU A 46 21.12 13.52 3.34
CA GLU A 46 21.62 13.31 4.71
C GLU A 46 20.97 12.08 5.37
N ALA A 47 19.84 11.65 4.84
CA ALA A 47 19.12 10.52 5.38
C ALA A 47 19.95 9.23 5.26
N PRO A 48 19.85 8.34 6.27
CA PRO A 48 20.44 7.02 6.15
C PRO A 48 19.81 6.27 4.96
N PRO A 49 20.52 5.30 4.36
CA PRO A 49 19.95 4.49 3.30
C PRO A 49 18.67 3.81 3.78
N SER A 50 17.74 3.62 2.84
CA SER A 50 16.49 2.90 3.09
C SER A 50 16.78 1.57 3.80
N PRO A 51 16.22 1.33 5.00
CA PRO A 51 16.35 0.04 5.67
C PRO A 51 15.61 -1.05 4.90
N TYR A 52 14.70 -0.64 4.00
CA TYR A 52 13.99 -1.55 3.13
C TYR A 52 14.92 -2.13 2.06
N GLY A 53 15.36 -3.36 2.28
CA GLY A 53 15.92 -4.22 1.22
C GLY A 53 14.88 -4.53 0.15
N SER A 54 15.31 -5.17 -0.95
CA SER A 54 14.42 -5.50 -2.08
C SER A 54 13.17 -6.30 -1.72
N ASP A 55 13.11 -6.96 -0.57
CA ASP A 55 12.02 -7.87 -0.20
C ASP A 55 11.40 -7.54 1.18
N SER A 56 11.71 -6.36 1.71
CA SER A 56 11.36 -5.96 3.08
C SER A 56 9.98 -5.31 3.23
N LEU A 57 9.47 -4.70 2.15
CA LEU A 57 8.09 -4.19 2.10
C LEU A 57 7.13 -5.32 1.72
N ASN A 58 5.90 -5.23 2.21
CA ASN A 58 4.83 -6.15 1.84
C ASN A 58 4.36 -5.79 0.42
N PHE A 59 5.05 -6.31 -0.58
CA PHE A 59 4.76 -6.05 -1.98
C PHE A 59 3.84 -7.11 -2.55
N ARG A 60 2.72 -6.68 -3.16
CA ARG A 60 1.93 -7.56 -4.01
C ARG A 60 2.78 -8.07 -5.19
N THR A 61 2.99 -9.39 -5.24
CA THR A 61 3.97 -10.03 -6.14
C THR A 61 3.49 -10.10 -7.59
N LYS A 62 3.97 -9.16 -8.43
CA LYS A 62 4.15 -9.37 -9.88
C LYS A 62 5.63 -9.50 -10.21
N ARG A 63 5.97 -10.00 -11.41
CA ARG A 63 7.33 -9.93 -11.98
C ARG A 63 7.71 -8.47 -12.25
N ILE A 64 8.06 -7.76 -11.19
CA ILE A 64 8.47 -6.36 -11.20
C ILE A 64 9.98 -6.32 -11.36
N SER A 65 10.48 -5.43 -12.24
CA SER A 65 11.92 -5.27 -12.41
C SER A 65 12.57 -4.75 -11.12
N ALA A 66 13.82 -5.18 -10.85
CA ALA A 66 14.58 -4.70 -9.69
C ALA A 66 14.67 -3.16 -9.64
N LYS A 67 14.72 -2.50 -10.82
CA LYS A 67 14.71 -1.04 -10.96
C LYS A 67 13.43 -0.42 -10.41
N VAL A 68 12.26 -0.95 -10.79
CA VAL A 68 10.94 -0.46 -10.34
C VAL A 68 10.79 -0.71 -8.84
N ARG A 69 11.17 -1.89 -8.37
CA ARG A 69 11.09 -2.23 -6.94
C ARG A 69 11.94 -1.30 -6.08
N ARG A 70 13.19 -1.06 -6.49
CA ARG A 70 14.08 -0.12 -5.80
C ARG A 70 13.52 1.30 -5.80
N ALA A 71 13.00 1.77 -6.94
CA ALA A 71 12.40 3.10 -7.03
C ALA A 71 11.20 3.25 -6.09
N PHE A 72 10.32 2.24 -6.03
CA PHE A 72 9.22 2.23 -5.09
C PHE A 72 9.71 2.21 -3.64
N SER A 73 10.60 1.28 -3.25
CA SER A 73 11.12 1.20 -1.89
C SER A 73 11.73 2.51 -1.42
N SER A 74 12.52 3.17 -2.27
CA SER A 74 13.07 4.50 -1.96
C SER A 74 11.96 5.54 -1.80
N THR A 75 10.98 5.60 -2.71
CA THR A 75 9.87 6.56 -2.62
C THR A 75 9.00 6.32 -1.38
N PHE A 76 8.77 5.06 -1.03
CA PHE A 76 8.06 4.65 0.19
C PHE A 76 8.83 5.08 1.44
N TYR A 77 10.15 4.84 1.47
CA TYR A 77 10.98 5.24 2.59
C TYR A 77 10.99 6.76 2.80
N GLU A 78 11.06 7.54 1.72
CA GLU A 78 10.89 9.00 1.78
C GLU A 78 9.54 9.39 2.38
N ALA A 79 8.47 8.69 1.97
CA ALA A 79 7.14 8.94 2.49
C ALA A 79 7.06 8.67 4.00
N GLU A 80 7.63 7.55 4.44
CA GLU A 80 7.68 7.20 5.85
C GLU A 80 8.55 8.19 6.67
N ARG A 81 9.69 8.65 6.15
CA ARG A 81 10.47 9.69 6.85
C ARG A 81 9.73 11.00 6.98
N ALA A 82 9.06 11.44 5.91
CA ALA A 82 8.22 12.63 5.94
C ALA A 82 7.11 12.49 7.00
N MET A 83 6.55 11.29 7.15
CA MET A 83 5.60 11.00 8.22
C MET A 83 6.17 11.09 9.62
N LEU A 84 7.34 10.48 9.86
CA LEU A 84 7.99 10.50 11.17
C LEU A 84 8.34 11.93 11.61
N SER A 85 8.60 12.82 10.64
CA SER A 85 8.84 14.25 10.92
C SER A 85 7.58 15.05 11.28
N ALA A 86 6.38 14.48 11.10
CA ALA A 86 5.09 15.13 11.34
C ALA A 86 4.30 14.39 12.44
N PRO A 87 4.32 14.88 13.70
CA PRO A 87 3.69 14.18 14.82
C PRO A 87 2.19 13.96 14.58
N ALA A 88 1.68 12.81 15.00
CA ALA A 88 0.26 12.51 14.90
C ALA A 88 -0.56 13.47 15.78
N LYS A 89 -1.51 14.17 15.16
CA LYS A 89 -2.44 15.07 15.86
C LYS A 89 -3.58 14.33 16.57
N VAL A 90 -3.65 13.00 16.40
CA VAL A 90 -4.71 12.12 16.88
C VAL A 90 -4.04 10.93 17.58
N PRO A 91 -4.59 10.40 18.69
CA PRO A 91 -4.10 9.17 19.28
C PRO A 91 -4.07 8.03 18.26
N VAL A 92 -2.98 7.27 18.26
CA VAL A 92 -2.84 6.10 17.39
C VAL A 92 -3.56 4.91 18.04
N VAL A 93 -4.48 4.30 17.30
CA VAL A 93 -5.16 3.09 17.74
C VAL A 93 -4.22 1.91 17.54
N ASN A 94 -4.08 1.05 18.54
CA ASN A 94 -3.32 -0.19 18.38
C ASN A 94 -4.12 -1.17 17.50
N LEU A 95 -3.64 -1.37 16.27
CA LEU A 95 -4.23 -2.31 15.31
C LEU A 95 -3.53 -3.67 15.29
N ALA A 96 -2.42 -3.84 16.00
CA ALA A 96 -1.74 -5.13 16.08
C ALA A 96 -2.59 -6.11 16.91
N ASP A 97 -2.88 -7.28 16.34
CA ASP A 97 -3.42 -8.37 17.15
C ASP A 97 -2.28 -9.16 17.79
N GLU A 98 -1.97 -8.80 19.04
CA GLU A 98 -0.92 -9.45 19.85
C GLU A 98 -1.24 -10.90 20.23
N ASN A 99 -2.49 -11.35 20.03
CA ASN A 99 -2.89 -12.72 20.33
C ASN A 99 -2.66 -13.68 19.16
N LEU A 100 -2.26 -13.17 17.98
CA LEU A 100 -1.94 -14.03 16.85
C LEU A 100 -0.67 -14.83 17.17
N PRO A 101 -0.69 -16.17 17.05
CA PRO A 101 0.50 -16.97 17.33
C PRO A 101 1.55 -16.78 16.23
N ASN A 102 2.84 -16.88 16.60
CA ASN A 102 3.90 -17.14 15.63
C ASN A 102 3.61 -18.46 14.92
N ARG A 103 3.44 -18.44 13.60
CA ARG A 103 2.84 -19.54 12.85
C ARG A 103 3.61 -19.88 11.58
N ALA A 104 3.80 -21.18 11.37
CA ALA A 104 4.34 -21.73 10.11
C ALA A 104 3.27 -21.94 9.03
N TYR A 105 1.99 -21.72 9.35
CA TYR A 105 0.84 -22.04 8.50
C TYR A 105 -0.16 -20.89 8.42
N SER A 106 -0.98 -20.90 7.37
CA SER A 106 -2.05 -19.94 7.15
C SER A 106 -3.09 -19.95 8.28
N LEU A 107 -3.65 -18.79 8.60
CA LEU A 107 -4.82 -18.67 9.47
C LEU A 107 -6.05 -19.35 8.82
N PRO A 108 -6.90 -19.99 9.62
CA PRO A 108 -8.25 -20.34 9.18
C PRO A 108 -9.03 -19.08 8.81
N LEU A 109 -9.87 -19.16 7.77
CA LEU A 109 -10.70 -18.04 7.31
C LEU A 109 -11.52 -17.42 8.46
N SER A 110 -12.09 -18.24 9.35
CA SER A 110 -12.86 -17.75 10.51
C SER A 110 -12.06 -16.87 11.48
N VAL A 111 -10.75 -17.10 11.61
CA VAL A 111 -9.88 -16.23 12.40
C VAL A 111 -9.69 -14.90 11.67
N ILE A 112 -9.47 -14.94 10.36
CA ILE A 112 -9.32 -13.74 9.52
C ILE A 112 -10.62 -12.89 9.55
N GLU A 113 -11.79 -13.52 9.50
CA GLU A 113 -13.09 -12.85 9.69
C GLU A 113 -13.15 -12.09 11.02
N THR A 114 -12.72 -12.76 12.09
CA THR A 114 -12.72 -12.19 13.45
C THR A 114 -11.79 -10.98 13.52
N VAL A 115 -10.58 -11.11 12.97
CA VAL A 115 -9.58 -10.04 12.94
C VAL A 115 -10.07 -8.86 12.09
N ALA A 116 -10.71 -9.11 10.94
CA ALA A 116 -11.30 -8.06 10.12
C ALA A 116 -12.45 -7.32 10.84
N ALA A 117 -13.31 -8.06 11.57
CA ALA A 117 -14.38 -7.47 12.37
C ALA A 117 -13.85 -6.63 13.54
N GLN A 118 -12.78 -7.08 14.20
CA GLN A 118 -12.07 -6.31 15.23
C GLN A 118 -11.46 -5.03 14.65
N ALA A 119 -10.80 -5.12 13.49
CA ALA A 119 -10.26 -3.94 12.80
C ALA A 119 -11.36 -2.93 12.45
N ARG A 120 -12.55 -3.38 11.99
CA ARG A 120 -13.71 -2.49 11.78
C ARG A 120 -14.08 -1.76 13.07
N ASN A 121 -14.20 -2.47 14.19
CA ASN A 121 -14.51 -1.87 15.49
C ASN A 121 -13.46 -0.83 15.91
N GLN A 122 -12.17 -1.20 15.86
CA GLN A 122 -11.04 -0.33 16.21
C GLN A 122 -10.98 0.94 15.33
N LEU A 123 -11.34 0.83 14.05
CA LEU A 123 -11.42 1.96 13.12
C LEU A 123 -12.74 2.76 13.21
N GLY A 124 -13.65 2.38 14.12
CA GLY A 124 -14.95 3.03 14.28
C GLY A 124 -15.90 2.82 13.07
N VAL A 125 -15.73 1.71 12.37
CA VAL A 125 -16.59 1.25 11.27
C VAL A 125 -17.65 0.29 11.83
N SER A 126 -18.90 0.44 11.37
CA SER A 126 -20.01 -0.45 11.74
C SER A 126 -19.67 -1.93 11.54
N PRO A 127 -20.15 -2.89 12.35
CA PRO A 127 -19.91 -4.31 12.11
C PRO A 127 -20.42 -4.82 10.75
N THR A 128 -21.57 -4.30 10.31
CA THR A 128 -22.21 -4.59 9.02
C THR A 128 -22.25 -3.34 8.13
N GLY A 129 -22.57 -3.52 6.85
CA GLY A 129 -22.68 -2.47 5.86
C GLY A 129 -21.34 -2.00 5.27
N PRO A 130 -21.38 -1.01 4.38
CA PRO A 130 -20.21 -0.58 3.63
C PRO A 130 -19.22 0.22 4.48
N VAL A 131 -17.94 0.09 4.19
CA VAL A 131 -16.93 1.05 4.67
C VAL A 131 -17.06 2.31 3.83
N PHE A 132 -17.64 3.40 4.36
CA PHE A 132 -17.90 4.59 3.54
C PHE A 132 -16.62 5.19 2.93
N ASN A 133 -15.53 5.26 3.70
CA ASN A 133 -14.24 5.74 3.24
C ASN A 133 -13.11 5.00 3.99
N VAL A 134 -12.44 4.08 3.31
CA VAL A 134 -11.38 3.22 3.87
C VAL A 134 -10.20 4.09 4.33
N THR A 135 -9.84 5.06 3.51
CA THR A 135 -8.74 5.99 3.74
C THR A 135 -8.96 6.82 4.99
N HIS A 136 -10.15 7.42 5.09
CA HIS A 136 -10.50 8.22 6.25
C HIS A 136 -10.58 7.38 7.53
N ALA A 137 -11.08 6.15 7.46
CA ALA A 137 -11.13 5.25 8.62
C ALA A 137 -9.72 4.97 9.16
N ILE A 138 -8.77 4.65 8.27
CA ILE A 138 -7.35 4.42 8.62
C ILE A 138 -6.71 5.70 9.18
N GLU A 139 -6.89 6.85 8.53
CA GLU A 139 -6.30 8.12 8.97
C GLU A 139 -6.86 8.61 10.31
N LYS A 140 -8.17 8.44 10.54
CA LYS A 140 -8.84 8.79 11.79
C LYS A 140 -8.33 7.98 12.98
N ALA A 141 -7.87 6.75 12.73
CA ALA A 141 -7.23 5.90 13.74
C ALA A 141 -5.75 6.26 14.00
N GLY A 142 -5.24 7.32 13.39
CA GLY A 142 -3.89 7.83 13.61
C GLY A 142 -2.84 7.28 12.64
N HIS A 143 -3.15 6.24 11.86
CA HIS A 143 -2.27 5.73 10.81
C HIS A 143 -2.20 6.69 9.61
N ARG A 144 -1.33 6.40 8.65
CA ARG A 144 -1.18 7.24 7.46
C ARG A 144 -1.43 6.47 6.20
N VAL A 145 -2.07 7.17 5.28
CA VAL A 145 -2.28 6.70 3.91
C VAL A 145 -1.64 7.72 2.98
N CYS A 146 -0.98 7.25 1.93
CA CYS A 146 -0.50 8.12 0.87
C CYS A 146 -0.64 7.47 -0.51
N THR A 147 -0.53 8.31 -1.53
CA THR A 147 -0.37 7.88 -2.91
C THR A 147 1.04 8.22 -3.36
N LEU A 148 1.78 7.20 -3.81
CA LEU A 148 3.15 7.35 -4.30
C LEU A 148 3.16 7.55 -5.80
N THR A 149 4.00 8.48 -6.23
CA THR A 149 4.35 8.70 -7.63
C THR A 149 5.86 8.82 -7.77
N ASN A 150 6.40 8.52 -8.94
CA ASN A 150 7.83 8.65 -9.19
C ASN A 150 8.08 9.18 -10.60
N ASP A 151 8.64 10.40 -10.67
CA ASP A 151 8.88 11.11 -11.93
C ASP A 151 9.96 10.47 -12.82
N PHE A 152 10.73 9.50 -12.30
CA PHE A 152 11.91 8.93 -12.98
C PHE A 152 11.74 7.47 -13.39
N VAL A 153 10.87 6.74 -12.72
CA VAL A 153 10.61 5.33 -12.92
C VAL A 153 9.11 5.12 -12.73
N ASP A 154 8.43 4.59 -13.73
CA ASP A 154 7.04 4.19 -13.59
C ASP A 154 6.93 3.07 -12.54
N ILE A 155 6.28 3.38 -11.42
CA ILE A 155 6.05 2.45 -10.31
C ILE A 155 4.62 1.89 -10.27
N SER A 156 3.77 2.24 -11.25
CA SER A 156 2.36 1.82 -11.29
C SER A 156 2.15 0.31 -11.44
N ASP A 157 3.20 -0.44 -11.80
CA ASP A 157 3.22 -1.91 -11.78
C ASP A 157 3.11 -2.49 -10.37
N ILE A 158 3.46 -1.71 -9.34
CA ILE A 158 3.25 -2.03 -7.92
C ILE A 158 1.93 -1.41 -7.49
N ASP A 159 1.06 -2.22 -6.89
CA ASP A 159 -0.28 -1.81 -6.50
C ASP A 159 -0.27 -0.91 -5.25
N GLY A 160 0.55 -1.28 -4.27
CA GLY A 160 0.67 -0.67 -2.96
C GLY A 160 1.71 -1.40 -2.11
N ALA A 161 1.93 -0.88 -0.91
CA ALA A 161 2.70 -1.52 0.14
C ALA A 161 2.34 -0.91 1.51
N SER A 162 2.55 -1.67 2.58
CA SER A 162 2.50 -1.17 3.94
C SER A 162 3.89 -1.16 4.59
N SER A 163 4.04 -0.40 5.69
CA SER A 163 5.18 -0.58 6.59
C SER A 163 5.18 -2.03 7.09
N PRO A 164 6.37 -2.65 7.27
CA PRO A 164 6.44 -4.01 7.78
C PRO A 164 6.05 -4.10 9.25
N GLU A 165 6.33 -3.07 10.03
CA GLU A 165 6.06 -2.98 11.45
C GLU A 165 5.47 -1.60 11.75
N PHE A 166 4.78 -1.48 12.88
CA PHE A 166 4.44 -0.18 13.42
C PHE A 166 5.69 0.52 13.94
N ASN A 167 5.75 1.84 13.83
CA ASN A 167 6.86 2.62 14.38
C ASN A 167 6.82 2.65 15.93
N HIS A 168 7.77 3.34 16.55
CA HIS A 168 7.84 3.50 18.01
C HIS A 168 6.57 4.11 18.66
N ASP A 169 5.78 4.88 17.91
CA ASP A 169 4.52 5.48 18.35
C ASP A 169 3.29 4.60 18.02
N GLY A 170 3.50 3.38 17.50
CA GLY A 170 2.44 2.47 17.05
C GLY A 170 1.84 2.81 15.68
N LEU A 171 2.44 3.75 14.94
CA LEU A 171 1.93 4.25 13.66
C LEU A 171 2.42 3.39 12.48
N GLY A 172 1.55 3.17 11.50
CA GLY A 172 1.86 2.47 10.26
C GLY A 172 1.57 3.32 9.02
N LEU A 173 2.29 3.07 7.93
CA LEU A 173 2.05 3.67 6.62
C LEU A 173 1.41 2.66 5.67
N ILE A 174 0.37 3.10 4.95
CA ILE A 174 -0.19 2.42 3.79
C ILE A 174 0.00 3.29 2.56
N ALA A 175 0.78 2.81 1.61
CA ALA A 175 1.04 3.46 0.34
C ALA A 175 0.31 2.75 -0.80
N THR A 176 -0.23 3.53 -1.72
CA THR A 176 -0.82 3.04 -2.98
C THR A 176 -0.19 3.78 -4.16
N THR A 177 -0.15 3.20 -5.35
CA THR A 177 0.22 3.95 -6.56
C THR A 177 -1.00 4.55 -7.24
N GLU A 178 -0.79 5.50 -8.15
CA GLU A 178 -1.88 6.03 -8.97
C GLU A 178 -2.51 4.92 -9.82
N LYS A 179 -3.78 4.64 -9.55
CA LYS A 179 -4.59 3.72 -10.36
C LYS A 179 -5.92 4.34 -10.74
N HIS A 180 -6.47 3.82 -11.84
CA HIS A 180 -7.62 4.39 -12.53
C HIS A 180 -8.99 4.11 -11.90
N ASP A 181 -9.15 3.13 -11.00
CA ASP A 181 -10.44 2.78 -10.40
C ASP A 181 -10.41 2.85 -8.86
N GLY A 182 -11.41 3.52 -8.27
CA GLY A 182 -11.54 3.68 -6.82
C GLY A 182 -11.81 2.37 -6.08
N GLY A 183 -12.49 1.40 -6.70
CA GLY A 183 -12.74 0.09 -6.10
C GLY A 183 -11.43 -0.68 -5.86
N ARG A 184 -10.52 -0.65 -6.82
CA ARG A 184 -9.19 -1.25 -6.71
C ARG A 184 -8.31 -0.53 -5.69
N VAL A 185 -8.36 0.80 -5.61
CA VAL A 185 -7.64 1.55 -4.57
C VAL A 185 -8.15 1.18 -3.18
N ARG A 186 -9.46 1.10 -2.98
CA ARG A 186 -10.08 0.67 -1.72
C ARG A 186 -9.66 -0.74 -1.31
N PHE A 187 -9.71 -1.69 -2.25
CA PHE A 187 -9.28 -3.06 -2.00
C PHE A 187 -7.79 -3.14 -1.66
N THR A 188 -6.93 -2.45 -2.43
CA THR A 188 -5.49 -2.40 -2.12
C THR A 188 -5.25 -1.81 -0.72
N ARG A 189 -5.90 -0.72 -0.33
CA ARG A 189 -5.74 -0.15 1.02
C ARG A 189 -6.20 -1.09 2.13
N ALA A 190 -7.30 -1.81 1.92
CA ALA A 190 -7.78 -2.82 2.87
C ALA A 190 -6.82 -4.03 2.95
N HIS A 191 -6.21 -4.43 1.83
CA HIS A 191 -5.20 -5.48 1.78
C HIS A 191 -3.93 -5.07 2.55
N GLU A 192 -3.40 -3.87 2.30
CA GLU A 192 -2.25 -3.33 3.05
C GLU A 192 -2.56 -3.16 4.54
N LEU A 193 -3.80 -2.78 4.90
CA LEU A 193 -4.27 -2.78 6.28
C LEU A 193 -4.23 -4.18 6.88
N GLY A 194 -4.63 -5.21 6.13
CA GLY A 194 -4.54 -6.60 6.55
C GLY A 194 -3.11 -7.03 6.87
N HIS A 195 -2.14 -6.59 6.07
CA HIS A 195 -0.73 -6.80 6.41
C HIS A 195 -0.32 -6.10 7.71
N LEU A 196 -0.71 -4.84 7.93
CA LEU A 196 -0.39 -4.16 9.19
C LEU A 196 -1.02 -4.86 10.40
N VAL A 197 -2.28 -5.27 10.30
CA VAL A 197 -3.02 -5.87 11.41
C VAL A 197 -2.50 -7.28 11.74
N MET A 198 -2.29 -8.12 10.72
CA MET A 198 -2.00 -9.54 10.91
C MET A 198 -0.51 -9.90 10.84
N HIS A 199 0.31 -9.06 10.18
CA HIS A 199 1.68 -9.38 9.80
C HIS A 199 2.74 -8.45 10.41
N SER A 200 2.37 -7.49 11.26
CA SER A 200 3.35 -6.61 11.94
C SER A 200 4.19 -7.34 12.98
N THR A 201 3.61 -8.33 13.67
CA THR A 201 4.26 -9.02 14.80
C THR A 201 4.66 -10.45 14.43
N PHE A 202 3.80 -11.14 13.68
CA PHE A 202 4.01 -12.53 13.28
C PHE A 202 3.65 -12.73 11.81
N ARG A 203 4.45 -13.48 11.06
CA ARG A 203 4.24 -13.70 9.63
C ARG A 203 4.32 -15.18 9.30
N PRO A 204 3.42 -15.72 8.46
CA PRO A 204 3.62 -17.06 7.92
C PRO A 204 4.92 -17.08 7.10
N SER A 205 5.63 -18.21 7.15
CA SER A 205 6.84 -18.41 6.34
C SER A 205 6.54 -18.56 4.84
N ASP A 206 5.32 -18.96 4.50
CA ASP A 206 4.85 -19.03 3.13
C ASP A 206 4.29 -17.67 2.68
N GLU A 207 5.00 -17.03 1.76
CA GLU A 207 4.61 -15.76 1.16
C GLU A 207 3.24 -15.84 0.48
N LYS A 208 2.90 -16.98 -0.15
CA LYS A 208 1.60 -17.13 -0.78
C LYS A 208 0.47 -17.12 0.25
N ALA A 209 0.66 -17.83 1.37
CA ALA A 209 -0.29 -17.81 2.47
C ALA A 209 -0.45 -16.39 3.04
N ARG A 210 0.64 -15.62 3.16
CA ARG A 210 0.61 -14.23 3.62
C ARG A 210 -0.28 -13.35 2.74
N GLU A 211 -0.11 -13.45 1.42
CA GLU A 211 -0.88 -12.66 0.45
C GLU A 211 -2.35 -13.10 0.40
N ASP A 212 -2.61 -14.41 0.46
CA ASP A 212 -3.96 -14.96 0.50
C ASP A 212 -4.68 -14.50 1.80
N GLU A 213 -3.99 -14.49 2.96
CA GLU A 213 -4.52 -13.94 4.22
C GLU A 213 -4.93 -12.47 4.08
N ALA A 214 -4.07 -11.63 3.49
CA ALA A 214 -4.35 -10.21 3.28
C ALA A 214 -5.52 -9.97 2.30
N ASP A 215 -5.64 -10.78 1.25
CA ASP A 215 -6.80 -10.76 0.34
C ASP A 215 -8.11 -11.16 1.05
N PHE A 216 -8.08 -12.21 1.89
CA PHE A 216 -9.25 -12.61 2.70
C PHE A 216 -9.63 -11.52 3.70
N PHE A 217 -8.65 -10.92 4.38
CA PHE A 217 -8.89 -9.80 5.28
C PHE A 217 -9.53 -8.62 4.56
N ALA A 218 -9.02 -8.23 3.39
CA ALA A 218 -9.58 -7.13 2.60
C ALA A 218 -11.03 -7.40 2.21
N GLY A 219 -11.34 -8.63 1.80
CA GLY A 219 -12.70 -9.08 1.51
C GLY A 219 -13.62 -8.98 2.72
N ALA A 220 -13.21 -9.52 3.87
CA ALA A 220 -13.98 -9.50 5.11
C ALA A 220 -14.16 -8.09 5.68
N PHE A 221 -13.12 -7.25 5.60
CA PHE A 221 -13.15 -5.88 6.06
C PHE A 221 -14.11 -5.02 5.23
N LEU A 222 -14.12 -5.19 3.90
CA LEU A 222 -14.95 -4.39 3.00
C LEU A 222 -16.37 -4.91 2.84
N PHE A 223 -16.55 -6.23 2.91
CA PHE A 223 -17.84 -6.91 2.74
C PHE A 223 -17.98 -8.05 3.78
N PRO A 224 -18.47 -7.71 4.99
CA PRO A 224 -18.61 -8.63 6.12
C PRO A 224 -19.36 -9.92 5.78
N GLU A 225 -19.02 -11.01 6.46
CA GLU A 225 -19.64 -12.32 6.25
C GLU A 225 -21.19 -12.30 6.37
N GLU A 226 -21.72 -11.53 7.32
CA GLU A 226 -23.17 -11.38 7.53
C GLU A 226 -23.86 -10.79 6.29
N ASP A 227 -23.36 -9.66 5.80
CA ASP A 227 -23.86 -9.00 4.59
C ASP A 227 -23.70 -9.92 3.36
N ALA A 228 -22.58 -10.63 3.27
CA ALA A 228 -22.33 -11.56 2.18
C ALA A 228 -23.35 -12.71 2.16
N LYS A 229 -23.68 -13.29 3.32
CA LYS A 229 -24.69 -14.35 3.44
C LYS A 229 -26.10 -13.87 3.13
N GLU A 230 -26.42 -12.60 3.41
CA GLU A 230 -27.72 -12.01 3.09
C GLU A 230 -27.85 -11.68 1.59
N MET A 231 -26.79 -11.13 0.99
CA MET A 231 -26.87 -10.51 -0.34
C MET A 231 -26.35 -11.39 -1.48
N LEU A 232 -25.48 -12.36 -1.19
CA LEU A 232 -24.95 -13.29 -2.20
C LEU A 232 -25.73 -14.59 -2.23
N SER A 233 -25.80 -15.21 -3.41
CA SER A 233 -26.37 -16.54 -3.58
C SER A 233 -25.81 -17.21 -4.84
N GLU A 234 -25.93 -18.54 -4.90
CA GLU A 234 -25.51 -19.34 -6.05
C GLU A 234 -26.11 -18.85 -7.39
N SER A 235 -27.35 -18.35 -7.35
CA SER A 235 -28.08 -17.88 -8.53
C SER A 235 -27.87 -16.39 -8.85
N LEU A 236 -27.14 -15.63 -8.02
CA LEU A 236 -26.94 -14.19 -8.21
C LEU A 236 -26.28 -13.90 -9.56
N THR A 237 -26.87 -12.99 -10.34
CA THR A 237 -26.35 -12.58 -11.65
C THR A 237 -25.27 -11.51 -11.53
N LEU A 238 -24.50 -11.27 -12.60
CA LEU A 238 -23.50 -10.20 -12.61
C LEU A 238 -24.11 -8.81 -12.42
N GLU A 239 -25.34 -8.59 -12.89
CA GLU A 239 -26.09 -7.36 -12.66
C GLU A 239 -26.48 -7.23 -11.17
N GLY A 240 -26.73 -8.36 -10.48
CA GLY A 240 -26.87 -8.41 -9.02
C GLY A 240 -25.59 -7.97 -8.30
N TYR A 241 -24.43 -8.52 -8.69
CA TYR A 241 -23.14 -8.08 -8.16
C TYR A 241 -22.87 -6.59 -8.43
N ALA A 242 -23.26 -6.06 -9.60
CA ALA A 242 -23.13 -4.63 -9.90
C ALA A 242 -23.96 -3.75 -8.94
N ARG A 243 -25.16 -4.21 -8.54
CA ARG A 243 -25.97 -3.53 -7.50
C ARG A 243 -25.26 -3.54 -6.16
N ILE A 244 -24.66 -4.66 -5.76
CA ILE A 244 -23.89 -4.73 -4.50
C ILE A 244 -22.67 -3.82 -4.56
N LYS A 245 -21.93 -3.80 -5.67
CA LYS A 245 -20.83 -2.84 -5.91
C LYS A 245 -21.28 -1.39 -5.72
N SER A 246 -22.47 -1.02 -6.17
CA SER A 246 -22.98 0.35 -5.98
C SER A 246 -23.22 0.73 -4.53
N GLN A 247 -23.47 -0.26 -3.66
CA GLN A 247 -23.69 -0.05 -2.23
C GLN A 247 -22.39 -0.12 -1.42
N TYR A 248 -21.49 -1.05 -1.77
CA TYR A 248 -20.27 -1.34 -1.00
C TYR A 248 -19.00 -0.71 -1.56
N ALA A 249 -19.04 -0.19 -2.79
CA ALA A 249 -17.88 0.35 -3.51
C ALA A 249 -16.71 -0.66 -3.55
N VAL A 250 -17.05 -1.94 -3.77
CA VAL A 250 -16.11 -3.08 -3.92
C VAL A 250 -16.22 -3.60 -5.35
N SER A 251 -15.09 -4.03 -5.93
CA SER A 251 -15.10 -4.60 -7.29
C SER A 251 -15.97 -5.86 -7.39
N ILE A 252 -16.62 -6.06 -8.54
CA ILE A 252 -17.42 -7.25 -8.80
C ILE A 252 -16.57 -8.51 -8.67
N ALA A 253 -15.32 -8.46 -9.15
CA ALA A 253 -14.39 -9.58 -8.99
C ALA A 253 -14.19 -9.94 -7.50
N ALA A 254 -13.94 -8.96 -6.64
CA ALA A 254 -13.76 -9.19 -5.21
C ALA A 254 -15.02 -9.76 -4.54
N LEU A 255 -16.23 -9.32 -4.95
CA LEU A 255 -17.48 -9.89 -4.45
C LEU A 255 -17.69 -11.35 -4.89
N ILE A 256 -17.30 -11.69 -6.12
CA ILE A 256 -17.35 -13.07 -6.63
C ILE A 256 -16.36 -13.97 -5.86
N HIS A 257 -15.14 -13.47 -5.61
CA HIS A 257 -14.15 -14.16 -4.77
C HIS A 257 -14.71 -14.38 -3.36
N ARG A 258 -15.26 -13.34 -2.74
CA ARG A 258 -15.85 -13.40 -1.41
C ARG A 258 -16.95 -14.47 -1.29
N GLY A 259 -17.83 -14.57 -2.29
CA GLY A 259 -18.86 -15.61 -2.33
C GLY A 259 -18.29 -17.02 -2.39
N ARG A 260 -17.18 -17.23 -3.12
CA ARG A 260 -16.46 -18.50 -3.18
C ARG A 260 -15.78 -18.82 -1.85
N ASP A 261 -15.08 -17.85 -1.27
CA ASP A 261 -14.29 -18.04 -0.05
C ASP A 261 -15.18 -18.45 1.13
N LEU A 262 -16.38 -17.89 1.21
CA LEU A 262 -17.40 -18.23 2.21
C LEU A 262 -18.22 -19.49 1.87
N GLY A 263 -17.98 -20.12 0.73
CA GLY A 263 -18.75 -21.29 0.26
C GLY A 263 -20.20 -20.99 -0.11
N ILE A 264 -20.56 -19.72 -0.31
CA ILE A 264 -21.90 -19.29 -0.76
C ILE A 264 -22.10 -19.63 -2.24
N THR A 265 -21.03 -19.54 -3.02
CA THR A 265 -21.03 -19.94 -4.43
C THR A 265 -20.11 -21.13 -4.67
N SER A 266 -20.56 -22.09 -5.47
CA SER A 266 -19.76 -23.25 -5.88
C SER A 266 -18.53 -22.86 -6.71
N ALA A 267 -17.55 -23.75 -6.80
CA ALA A 267 -16.36 -23.53 -7.64
C ALA A 267 -16.74 -23.39 -9.12
N GLU A 268 -17.70 -24.19 -9.59
CA GLU A 268 -18.26 -24.14 -10.93
C GLU A 268 -18.93 -22.79 -11.19
N ARG A 269 -19.71 -22.28 -10.23
CA ARG A 269 -20.36 -20.98 -10.34
C ARG A 269 -19.34 -19.85 -10.35
N TYR A 270 -18.36 -19.88 -9.46
CA TYR A 270 -17.24 -18.94 -9.46
C TYR A 270 -16.55 -18.88 -10.84
N HIS A 271 -16.19 -20.05 -11.40
CA HIS A 271 -15.55 -20.11 -12.72
C HIS A 271 -16.44 -19.52 -13.82
N SER A 272 -17.73 -19.87 -13.82
CA SER A 272 -18.71 -19.33 -14.77
C SER A 272 -18.83 -17.80 -14.66
N LEU A 273 -18.95 -17.26 -13.44
CA LEU A 273 -19.03 -15.82 -13.20
C LEU A 273 -17.76 -15.10 -13.66
N MET A 274 -16.58 -15.67 -13.40
CA MET A 274 -15.31 -15.08 -13.83
C MET A 274 -15.14 -15.06 -15.35
N ILE A 275 -15.62 -16.08 -16.05
CA ILE A 275 -15.66 -16.11 -17.53
C ILE A 275 -16.62 -15.02 -18.03
N GLN A 276 -17.82 -14.94 -17.47
CA GLN A 276 -18.83 -13.95 -17.84
C GLN A 276 -18.38 -12.50 -17.57
N LEU A 277 -17.64 -12.28 -16.48
CA LEU A 277 -17.04 -10.99 -16.14
C LEU A 277 -16.03 -10.59 -17.21
N SER A 278 -15.21 -11.54 -17.64
CA SER A 278 -14.20 -11.35 -18.68
C SER A 278 -14.82 -11.08 -20.05
N SER A 279 -15.84 -11.84 -20.45
CA SER A 279 -16.50 -11.69 -21.76
C SER A 279 -17.21 -10.35 -21.92
N ARG A 280 -17.66 -9.74 -20.81
CA ARG A 280 -18.24 -8.39 -20.77
C ARG A 280 -17.19 -7.27 -20.72
N GLY A 281 -15.90 -7.59 -20.64
CA GLY A 281 -14.82 -6.61 -20.45
C GLY A 281 -14.76 -5.99 -19.05
N TRP A 282 -15.56 -6.52 -18.11
CA TRP A 282 -15.68 -5.97 -16.76
C TRP A 282 -14.48 -6.28 -15.87
N ARG A 283 -13.46 -7.01 -16.35
CA ARG A 283 -12.17 -7.08 -15.64
C ARG A 283 -11.39 -5.76 -15.67
N ILE A 284 -11.67 -4.92 -16.66
CA ILE A 284 -10.96 -3.65 -16.89
C ILE A 284 -11.90 -2.48 -16.60
N ASN A 285 -13.14 -2.56 -17.11
CA ASN A 285 -14.14 -1.50 -16.98
C ASN A 285 -15.42 -2.08 -16.36
N GLU A 286 -15.48 -2.09 -15.03
CA GLU A 286 -16.67 -2.52 -14.31
C GLU A 286 -17.81 -1.50 -14.41
N PRO A 287 -19.08 -1.93 -14.43
CA PRO A 287 -20.20 -1.03 -14.30
C PRO A 287 -20.20 -0.40 -12.89
N VAL A 288 -20.78 0.80 -12.79
CA VAL A 288 -20.80 1.63 -11.57
C VAL A 288 -19.42 2.17 -11.23
N GLU A 289 -19.28 3.49 -11.37
CA GLU A 289 -18.04 4.19 -11.02
C GLU A 289 -17.89 4.29 -9.50
N VAL A 290 -16.71 3.96 -9.00
CA VAL A 290 -16.33 4.14 -7.60
C VAL A 290 -15.34 5.31 -7.52
N PRO A 291 -15.67 6.40 -6.82
CA PRO A 291 -14.75 7.52 -6.65
C PRO A 291 -13.45 7.08 -5.98
N VAL A 292 -12.32 7.60 -6.46
CA VAL A 292 -11.01 7.35 -5.84
C VAL A 292 -10.92 8.13 -4.53
N GLU A 293 -10.80 7.42 -3.42
CA GLU A 293 -10.53 8.03 -2.11
C GLU A 293 -9.15 8.68 -2.10
N ARG A 294 -9.06 9.91 -1.59
CA ARG A 294 -7.80 10.65 -1.47
C ARG A 294 -7.36 10.68 -0.03
N ALA A 295 -6.06 10.47 0.20
CA ALA A 295 -5.45 10.71 1.49
C ALA A 295 -5.60 12.19 1.85
N THR A 296 -5.88 12.48 3.12
CA THR A 296 -6.08 13.83 3.63
C THR A 296 -4.95 14.30 4.53
N THR A 297 -4.20 13.35 5.10
CA THR A 297 -3.11 13.64 6.04
C THR A 297 -1.80 13.88 5.31
N ILE A 298 -1.61 13.25 4.15
CA ILE A 298 -0.39 13.36 3.36
C ILE A 298 -0.80 13.52 1.90
N ASN A 299 -0.34 14.61 1.28
CA ASN A 299 -0.45 14.78 -0.16
C ASN A 299 0.34 13.68 -0.88
N ALA A 300 0.06 13.45 -2.17
CA ALA A 300 0.83 12.50 -2.95
C ALA A 300 2.34 12.78 -2.80
N ILE A 301 3.08 11.81 -2.24
CA ILE A 301 4.52 11.93 -2.08
C ILE A 301 5.12 11.52 -3.42
N SER A 302 5.37 12.54 -4.23
CA SER A 302 6.38 12.45 -5.27
C SER A 302 7.73 12.76 -4.63
N LEU A 303 8.81 12.35 -5.27
CA LEU A 303 10.11 12.98 -5.10
C LEU A 303 10.04 14.44 -5.64
N ARG A 304 9.21 15.31 -5.02
CA ARG A 304 9.22 16.80 -5.05
C ARG A 304 8.10 17.52 -4.25
N LYS A 305 8.52 18.67 -3.66
CA LYS A 305 7.84 19.72 -2.85
C LYS A 305 7.43 19.26 -1.44
N GLU A 306 8.06 19.75 -0.36
CA GLU A 306 7.90 21.13 0.16
C GLU A 306 9.16 21.76 0.77
N SER A 307 9.11 23.09 0.90
CA SER A 307 10.08 24.02 1.49
C SER A 307 10.01 24.08 3.02
N THR A 308 11.05 24.67 3.64
CA THR A 308 11.30 25.00 5.07
C THR A 308 11.80 23.83 5.93
N THR A 309 12.89 23.90 6.71
CA THR A 309 13.66 25.01 7.32
C THR A 309 15.11 24.56 7.58
N GLN A 310 16.05 25.52 7.63
CA GLN A 310 17.49 25.34 7.95
C GLN A 310 17.76 24.62 9.28
N GLY A 311 18.79 23.76 9.31
CA GLY A 311 19.42 23.29 10.55
C GLY A 311 20.51 22.23 10.32
N ASP A 312 21.76 22.68 10.37
CA ASP A 312 23.04 22.01 10.68
C ASP A 312 23.37 20.59 10.16
N LEU A 313 24.43 20.54 9.34
CA LEU A 313 24.93 19.40 8.59
C LEU A 313 26.26 18.88 9.17
N ALA A 314 26.23 17.69 9.78
CA ALA A 314 27.43 16.92 10.09
C ALA A 314 27.23 15.41 9.84
N ALA A 315 28.16 14.85 9.06
CA ALA A 315 28.45 13.43 8.79
C ALA A 315 27.51 12.66 7.82
N LEU A 316 28.09 12.25 6.69
CA LEU A 316 27.50 11.36 5.66
C LEU A 316 28.26 10.02 5.63
N PRO A 317 27.57 8.87 5.59
CA PRO A 317 28.08 7.66 4.96
C PRO A 317 27.21 7.22 3.75
N THR A 318 27.89 7.01 2.61
CA THR A 318 27.56 6.14 1.45
C THR A 318 26.09 6.00 1.03
N LEU A 319 25.72 6.75 -0.02
CA LEU A 319 24.51 6.56 -0.84
C LEU A 319 24.81 5.58 -1.99
N PHE A 320 24.02 4.50 -2.07
CA PHE A 320 23.65 3.62 -3.21
C PHE A 320 23.62 2.13 -2.82
#